data_AF-A0A0A2MC45-F1
#
_entry.id   AF-A0A0A2MC45-F1
#
_cell.length_a   1.000
_cell.length_b   1.000
_cell.length_c   1.000
_cell.angle_alpha   90.00
_cell.angle_beta   90.00
_cell.angle_gamma   90.00
#
_symmetry.space_group_name_H-M   'P 1'
#
loop_
_entity.id
_entity.type
_entity.pdbx_description
1 polymer ?
#
loop_
_entity_poly.entity_id
_entity_poly.type
_entity_poly.pdbx_seq_one_letter_code
_entity_poly.pdbx_strand_id
1 'polypeptide(L)'
;PTTTDATQDFCLADAPTVADLQVNEAGVTFYTTATGGTIVPSTTALVDGTIYYASLTVGTCESATRLAITVTVGNAATPTTTDATQDFCLADAPTVADLQVNETGVTFYTAATGGTAIAPTTALVDGTTYYASLTVGSCESATRLSITVTVGNAATPTTTDATQ
;
A
#
# COMPACT_ATOMS: atom_id res chain seq x y z
N PRO A 1 9.57 -21.48 -20.63
CA PRO A 1 8.39 -21.55 -19.74
C PRO A 1 7.18 -20.97 -20.47
N THR A 2 5.98 -21.17 -19.94
CA THR A 2 4.71 -20.66 -20.44
C THR A 2 3.99 -19.88 -19.34
N THR A 3 3.04 -19.02 -19.73
CA THR A 3 2.14 -18.32 -18.80
C THR A 3 0.76 -18.22 -19.46
N THR A 4 -0.29 -18.18 -18.65
CA THR A 4 -1.64 -17.80 -19.11
C THR A 4 -1.83 -16.28 -19.11
N ASP A 5 -0.92 -15.55 -18.47
CA ASP A 5 -0.94 -14.10 -18.36
C ASP A 5 0.44 -13.51 -18.68
N ALA A 6 0.54 -12.92 -19.87
CA ALA A 6 1.76 -12.29 -20.37
C ALA A 6 1.87 -10.81 -19.99
N THR A 7 0.83 -10.26 -19.35
CA THR A 7 0.82 -8.88 -18.84
C THR A 7 0.35 -8.91 -17.40
N GLN A 8 1.30 -8.96 -16.47
CA GLN A 8 0.99 -9.15 -15.06
C GLN A 8 0.92 -7.81 -14.34
N ASP A 9 -0.22 -7.57 -13.69
CA ASP A 9 -0.52 -6.35 -12.97
C ASP A 9 -0.26 -6.52 -11.46
N PHE A 10 0.49 -5.59 -10.88
CA PHE A 10 0.82 -5.54 -9.46
C PHE A 10 0.54 -4.17 -8.88
N CYS A 11 0.50 -4.07 -7.55
CA CYS A 11 0.32 -2.81 -6.84
C CYS A 11 1.60 -2.43 -6.09
N LEU A 12 2.04 -1.19 -6.23
CA LEU A 12 3.26 -0.69 -5.61
C LEU A 12 3.23 -0.83 -4.08
N ALA A 13 2.04 -0.74 -3.47
CA ALA A 13 1.83 -0.94 -2.04
C ALA A 13 2.24 -2.33 -1.53
N ASP A 14 2.20 -3.35 -2.39
CA ASP A 14 2.58 -4.72 -2.05
C ASP A 14 4.08 -4.98 -2.20
N ALA A 15 4.84 -3.99 -2.67
CA ALA A 15 6.28 -4.08 -2.96
C ALA A 15 6.65 -5.33 -3.78
N PRO A 16 6.03 -5.54 -4.96
CA PRO A 16 6.21 -6.75 -5.77
C PRO A 16 7.66 -6.90 -6.26
N THR A 17 8.09 -8.14 -6.36
CA THR A 17 9.44 -8.58 -6.75
C THR A 17 9.39 -9.58 -7.89
N VAL A 18 10.54 -9.89 -8.48
CA VAL A 18 10.67 -10.92 -9.52
C VAL A 18 10.18 -12.30 -9.06
N ALA A 19 10.21 -12.59 -7.76
CA ALA A 19 9.62 -13.81 -7.20
C ALA A 19 8.10 -13.89 -7.38
N ASP A 20 7.43 -12.75 -7.55
CA ASP A 20 5.97 -12.67 -7.68
C ASP A 20 5.50 -12.89 -9.13
N LEU A 21 6.42 -12.90 -10.11
CA LEU A 21 6.11 -13.20 -11.51
C LEU A 21 5.60 -14.63 -11.66
N GLN A 22 4.40 -14.76 -12.21
CA GLN A 22 3.72 -16.03 -12.39
C GLN A 22 4.10 -16.68 -13.72
N VAL A 23 4.44 -17.97 -13.66
CA VAL A 23 4.73 -18.86 -14.79
C VAL A 23 4.19 -20.24 -14.46
N ASN A 24 3.95 -21.07 -15.47
CA ASN A 24 3.35 -22.39 -15.26
C ASN A 24 4.36 -23.44 -14.75
N GLU A 25 5.66 -23.21 -14.96
CA GLU A 25 6.73 -24.15 -14.62
C GLU A 25 7.59 -23.65 -13.44
N ALA A 26 8.09 -24.58 -12.63
CA ALA A 26 9.03 -24.29 -11.55
C ALA A 26 10.48 -24.15 -12.06
N GLY A 27 11.35 -23.56 -11.23
CA GLY A 27 12.79 -23.44 -11.54
C GLY A 27 13.09 -22.46 -12.68
N VAL A 28 12.19 -21.52 -12.93
CA VAL A 28 12.35 -20.49 -13.96
C VAL A 28 13.32 -19.42 -13.49
N THR A 29 14.18 -18.98 -14.42
CA THR A 29 15.11 -17.87 -14.22
C THR A 29 14.65 -16.67 -15.05
N PHE A 30 14.79 -15.47 -14.49
CA PHE A 30 14.33 -14.23 -15.13
C PHE A 30 15.51 -13.36 -15.56
N TYR A 31 15.29 -12.63 -16.65
CA TYR A 31 16.24 -11.71 -17.27
C TYR A 31 15.52 -10.43 -17.68
N THR A 32 16.25 -9.32 -17.87
CA THR A 32 15.71 -8.09 -18.46
C THR A 32 15.90 -8.01 -19.99
N THR A 33 16.55 -9.01 -20.59
CA THR A 33 16.80 -9.07 -22.03
C THR A 33 16.30 -10.38 -22.63
N ALA A 34 15.82 -10.31 -23.87
CA ALA A 34 15.32 -11.47 -24.60
C ALA A 34 16.40 -12.54 -24.87
N THR A 35 17.66 -12.13 -24.98
CA THR A 35 18.84 -13.00 -25.14
C THR A 35 20.02 -12.47 -24.33
N GLY A 36 20.93 -13.36 -23.92
CA GLY A 36 22.11 -13.01 -23.13
C GLY A 36 21.77 -12.37 -21.77
N GLY A 37 22.57 -11.38 -21.35
CA GLY A 37 22.35 -10.65 -20.11
C GLY A 37 22.69 -11.45 -18.85
N THR A 38 22.38 -10.87 -17.69
CA THR A 38 22.57 -11.49 -16.38
C THR A 38 21.22 -11.87 -15.78
N ILE A 39 21.22 -12.92 -14.98
CA ILE A 39 20.04 -13.32 -14.21
C ILE A 39 19.63 -12.17 -13.29
N VAL A 40 18.32 -11.89 -13.24
CA VAL A 40 17.74 -10.95 -12.30
C VAL A 40 17.44 -11.69 -11.00
N PRO A 41 17.98 -11.24 -9.85
CA PRO A 41 17.68 -11.85 -8.55
C PRO A 41 16.18 -11.82 -8.26
N SER A 42 15.67 -12.87 -7.61
CA SER A 42 14.24 -12.97 -7.26
C SER A 42 13.78 -11.87 -6.30
N THR A 43 14.68 -11.27 -5.53
CA THR A 43 14.41 -10.15 -4.61
C THR A 43 14.38 -8.79 -5.30
N THR A 44 14.61 -8.73 -6.62
CA THR A 44 14.60 -7.46 -7.35
C THR A 44 13.17 -6.95 -7.43
N ALA A 45 12.94 -5.70 -7.02
CA ALA A 45 11.63 -5.06 -7.16
C ALA A 45 11.20 -5.01 -8.63
N LEU A 46 9.90 -5.24 -8.87
CA LEU A 46 9.31 -5.06 -10.18
C LEU A 46 9.21 -3.57 -10.53
N VAL A 47 9.45 -3.26 -11.80
CA VAL A 47 9.40 -1.89 -12.33
C VAL A 47 8.29 -1.81 -13.36
N ASP A 48 7.42 -0.81 -13.21
CA ASP A 48 6.31 -0.55 -14.14
C ASP A 48 6.80 -0.43 -15.59
N GLY A 49 6.06 -1.03 -16.52
CA GLY A 49 6.36 -1.06 -17.95
C GLY A 49 7.59 -1.90 -18.34
N THR A 50 8.27 -2.55 -17.39
CA THR A 50 9.44 -3.39 -17.70
C THR A 50 9.00 -4.76 -18.19
N ILE A 51 9.69 -5.27 -19.20
CA ILE A 51 9.50 -6.65 -19.70
C ILE A 51 10.56 -7.54 -19.06
N TYR A 52 10.10 -8.58 -18.37
CA TYR A 52 10.94 -9.64 -17.84
C TYR A 52 10.85 -10.87 -18.74
N TYR A 53 11.99 -11.53 -18.94
CA TYR A 53 12.13 -12.66 -19.83
C TYR A 53 12.40 -13.92 -19.03
N ALA A 54 11.43 -14.82 -19.02
CA ALA A 54 11.47 -16.08 -18.30
C ALA A 54 12.13 -17.18 -19.14
N SER A 55 13.11 -17.87 -18.54
CA SER A 55 13.88 -18.94 -19.15
C SER A 55 13.78 -20.22 -18.34
N LEU A 56 13.66 -21.36 -19.01
CA LEU A 56 13.64 -22.67 -18.37
C LEU A 56 14.96 -23.38 -18.67
N THR A 57 15.56 -23.99 -17.65
CA THR A 57 16.76 -24.81 -17.81
C THR A 57 16.45 -26.25 -17.43
N VAL A 58 16.68 -27.18 -18.36
CA VAL A 58 16.54 -28.63 -18.13
C VAL A 58 17.91 -29.27 -18.30
N GLY A 59 18.51 -29.71 -17.20
CA GLY A 59 19.91 -30.15 -17.18
C GLY A 59 20.86 -28.99 -17.50
N THR A 60 21.60 -29.08 -18.60
CA THR A 60 22.48 -28.00 -19.10
C THR A 60 21.88 -27.22 -20.26
N CYS A 61 20.64 -27.54 -20.66
CA CYS A 61 20.00 -26.92 -21.82
C CYS A 61 19.04 -25.83 -21.35
N GLU A 62 19.41 -24.57 -21.61
CA GLU A 62 18.53 -23.42 -21.44
C GLU A 62 17.62 -23.25 -22.67
N SER A 63 16.39 -22.78 -22.47
CA SER A 63 15.47 -22.47 -23.57
C SER A 63 16.07 -21.47 -24.56
N ALA A 64 16.03 -21.81 -25.86
CA ALA A 64 16.56 -20.97 -26.94
C ALA A 64 15.77 -19.65 -27.12
N THR A 65 14.50 -19.64 -26.73
CA THR A 65 13.64 -18.46 -26.68
C THR A 65 13.13 -18.26 -25.26
N ARG A 66 13.23 -17.04 -24.75
CA ARG A 66 12.67 -16.66 -23.45
C ARG A 66 11.24 -16.16 -23.63
N LEU A 67 10.39 -16.48 -22.66
CA LEU A 67 9.01 -15.98 -22.60
C LEU A 67 9.03 -14.53 -22.08
N ALA A 68 8.50 -13.59 -22.85
CA ALA A 68 8.34 -12.21 -22.40
C ALA A 68 7.10 -12.05 -21.50
N ILE A 69 7.26 -11.37 -20.37
CA ILE A 69 6.20 -10.98 -19.45
C ILE A 69 6.30 -9.48 -19.25
N THR A 70 5.28 -8.75 -19.67
CA THR A 70 5.16 -7.32 -19.41
C THR A 70 4.63 -7.13 -18.00
N VAL A 71 5.25 -6.24 -17.25
CA VAL A 71 4.81 -5.89 -15.90
C VAL A 71 4.15 -4.52 -15.89
N THR A 72 2.99 -4.42 -15.27
CA THR A 72 2.39 -3.15 -14.87
C THR A 72 2.44 -3.05 -13.34
N VAL A 73 2.94 -1.94 -12.80
CA VAL A 73 2.89 -1.66 -11.37
C VAL A 73 2.07 -0.40 -11.13
N GLY A 74 0.83 -0.60 -10.70
CA GLY A 74 -0.11 0.47 -10.38
C GLY A 74 0.13 1.07 -9.00
N ASN A 75 -0.27 2.33 -8.82
CA ASN A 75 -0.28 3.01 -7.53
C ASN A 75 -1.47 3.97 -7.47
N ALA A 76 -2.35 3.81 -6.49
CA ALA A 76 -3.40 4.80 -6.27
C ALA A 76 -2.79 6.10 -5.71
N ALA A 77 -3.50 7.22 -5.92
CA ALA A 77 -3.11 8.48 -5.31
C ALA A 77 -3.19 8.36 -3.78
N THR A 78 -2.24 8.98 -3.08
CA THR A 78 -2.34 9.13 -1.62
C THR A 78 -3.49 10.08 -1.29
N PRO A 79 -4.38 9.73 -0.34
CA PRO A 79 -5.42 10.67 0.10
C PRO A 79 -4.82 11.96 0.66
N THR A 80 -5.61 13.02 0.69
CA THR A 80 -5.20 14.35 1.13
C THR A 80 -6.10 14.86 2.25
N THR A 81 -5.59 15.79 3.03
CA THR A 81 -6.37 16.54 4.02
C THR A 81 -5.84 17.96 4.11
N THR A 82 -6.69 18.90 4.50
CA THR A 82 -6.28 20.25 4.88
C THR A 82 -5.81 20.34 6.32
N ASP A 83 -6.09 19.31 7.13
CA ASP A 83 -5.75 19.25 8.55
C ASP A 83 -5.19 17.89 8.94
N ALA A 84 -3.87 17.81 9.08
CA ALA A 84 -3.16 16.60 9.47
C ALA A 84 -3.06 16.40 11.00
N THR A 85 -3.58 17.36 11.78
CA THR A 85 -3.57 17.36 13.25
C THR A 85 -4.97 17.72 13.76
N GLN A 86 -5.82 16.72 13.92
CA GLN A 86 -7.24 16.94 14.15
C GLN A 86 -7.58 16.87 15.65
N ASP A 87 -8.28 17.88 16.13
CA ASP A 87 -8.67 17.98 17.53
C ASP A 87 -10.14 17.56 17.70
N PHE A 88 -10.39 16.68 18.68
CA PHE A 88 -11.71 16.19 19.01
C PHE A 88 -12.02 16.34 20.51
N CYS A 89 -13.30 16.53 20.83
CA CYS A 89 -13.76 16.54 22.21
C CYS A 89 -14.05 15.11 22.67
N LEU A 90 -13.45 14.68 23.78
CA LEU A 90 -13.65 13.33 24.34
C LEU A 90 -15.13 13.05 24.68
N ALA A 91 -15.90 14.08 25.04
CA ALA A 91 -17.32 13.96 25.34
C ALA A 91 -18.18 13.52 24.14
N ASP A 92 -17.70 13.76 22.91
CA ASP A 92 -18.40 13.38 21.68
C ASP A 92 -18.12 11.92 21.27
N ALA A 93 -17.26 11.22 22.02
CA ALA A 93 -16.83 9.85 21.75
C ALA A 93 -16.40 9.65 20.28
N PRO A 94 -15.42 10.44 19.78
CA PRO A 94 -15.05 10.45 18.38
C PRO A 94 -14.48 9.10 17.94
N THR A 95 -14.69 8.77 16.67
CA THR A 95 -14.32 7.52 16.02
C THR A 95 -13.50 7.77 14.75
N VAL A 96 -12.93 6.71 14.18
CA VAL A 96 -12.19 6.78 12.91
C VAL A 96 -13.04 7.33 11.75
N ALA A 97 -14.37 7.13 11.79
CA ALA A 97 -15.28 7.73 10.81
C ALA A 97 -15.33 9.27 10.88
N ASP A 98 -14.90 9.88 11.99
CA ASP A 98 -14.89 11.33 12.18
C ASP A 98 -13.62 12.00 11.63
N LEU A 99 -12.60 11.21 11.25
CA LEU A 99 -11.36 11.73 10.65
C LEU A 99 -11.64 12.40 9.30
N GLN A 100 -11.19 13.64 9.16
CA GLN A 100 -11.44 14.47 7.98
C GLN A 100 -10.35 14.26 6.91
N VAL A 101 -10.78 13.87 5.73
CA VAL A 101 -9.98 13.70 4.50
C VAL A 101 -10.76 14.26 3.32
N ASN A 102 -10.07 14.58 2.23
CA ASN A 102 -10.67 15.24 1.07
C ASN A 102 -11.37 14.25 0.11
N GLU A 103 -11.00 12.97 0.17
CA GLU A 103 -11.51 11.92 -0.70
C GLU A 103 -12.45 10.96 0.03
N THR A 104 -13.37 10.34 -0.71
CA THR A 104 -14.27 9.31 -0.19
C THR A 104 -13.66 7.91 -0.31
N GLY A 105 -14.21 6.93 0.41
CA GLY A 105 -13.74 5.54 0.32
C GLY A 105 -12.35 5.30 0.91
N VAL A 106 -11.86 6.22 1.76
CA VAL A 106 -10.57 6.10 2.44
C VAL A 106 -10.64 4.99 3.49
N THR A 107 -9.60 4.15 3.50
CA THR A 107 -9.39 3.14 4.54
C THR A 107 -8.26 3.60 5.46
N PHE A 108 -8.49 3.55 6.78
CA PHE A 108 -7.49 3.90 7.78
C PHE A 108 -6.76 2.66 8.31
N TYR A 109 -5.47 2.83 8.59
CA TYR A 109 -4.58 1.77 9.06
C TYR A 109 -3.81 2.20 10.30
N THR A 110 -3.32 1.22 11.04
CA THR A 110 -2.51 1.42 12.26
C THR A 110 -1.05 1.80 12.00
N ALA A 111 -0.60 1.75 10.74
CA ALA A 111 0.79 2.01 10.37
C ALA A 111 0.92 2.62 8.98
N ALA A 112 2.02 3.35 8.74
CA ALA A 112 2.34 3.97 7.45
C ALA A 112 2.53 2.94 6.32
N THR A 113 2.95 1.72 6.66
CA THR A 113 3.13 0.59 5.74
C THR A 113 2.70 -0.69 6.47
N GLY A 114 1.99 -1.59 5.79
CA GLY A 114 1.43 -2.80 6.41
C GLY A 114 0.37 -2.47 7.46
N GLY A 115 0.43 -3.09 8.64
CA GLY A 115 -0.54 -2.87 9.72
C GLY A 115 -1.93 -3.45 9.41
N THR A 116 -2.92 -3.11 10.24
CA THR A 116 -4.30 -3.59 10.10
C THR A 116 -5.23 -2.46 9.73
N ALA A 117 -6.19 -2.74 8.84
CA ALA A 117 -7.29 -1.82 8.58
C ALA A 117 -8.10 -1.62 9.86
N ILE A 118 -8.45 -0.36 10.14
CA ILE A 118 -9.17 0.05 11.34
C ILE A 118 -10.65 0.19 10.99
N ALA A 119 -11.52 -0.42 11.79
CA ALA A 119 -12.95 -0.27 11.57
C ALA A 119 -13.39 1.19 11.79
N PRO A 120 -14.28 1.75 10.96
CA PRO A 120 -14.73 3.14 11.11
C PRO A 120 -15.34 3.45 12.48
N THR A 121 -15.89 2.45 13.16
CA THR A 121 -16.48 2.57 14.50
C THR A 121 -15.46 2.54 15.65
N THR A 122 -14.18 2.40 15.35
CA THR A 122 -13.12 2.37 16.38
C THR A 122 -12.97 3.77 16.98
N ALA A 123 -13.01 3.86 18.31
CA ALA A 123 -12.81 5.13 19.01
C ALA A 123 -11.42 5.72 18.73
N LEU A 124 -11.35 7.04 18.59
CA LEU A 124 -10.08 7.75 18.49
C LEU A 124 -9.35 7.75 19.83
N VAL A 125 -8.04 7.60 19.77
CA VAL A 125 -7.16 7.58 20.94
C VAL A 125 -6.27 8.82 20.89
N ASP A 126 -6.27 9.60 21.97
CA ASP A 126 -5.46 10.81 22.11
C ASP A 126 -3.98 10.55 21.78
N GLY A 127 -3.37 11.46 21.00
CA GLY A 127 -1.99 11.38 20.55
C GLY A 127 -1.69 10.30 19.52
N THR A 128 -2.69 9.57 19.01
CA THR A 128 -2.48 8.50 18.04
C THR A 128 -2.44 9.04 16.61
N THR A 129 -1.52 8.49 15.80
CA THR A 129 -1.48 8.75 14.35
C THR A 129 -2.20 7.63 13.59
N TYR A 130 -3.15 8.00 12.74
CA TYR A 130 -3.89 7.14 11.83
C TYR A 130 -3.39 7.34 10.40
N TYR A 131 -3.37 6.27 9.60
CA TYR A 131 -2.80 6.30 8.26
C TYR A 131 -3.88 6.01 7.21
N ALA A 132 -4.29 7.04 6.47
CA ALA A 132 -5.31 6.98 5.43
C ALA A 132 -4.73 6.49 4.11
N SER A 133 -5.49 5.64 3.43
CA SER A 133 -5.15 5.05 2.14
C SER A 133 -6.34 5.06 1.18
N LEU A 134 -6.07 5.21 -0.12
CA LEU A 134 -7.07 5.09 -1.18
C LEU A 134 -6.85 3.80 -1.96
N THR A 135 -7.95 3.26 -2.47
CA THR A 135 -7.94 2.10 -3.37
C THR A 135 -8.60 2.47 -4.69
N VAL A 136 -7.87 2.29 -5.79
CA VAL A 136 -8.39 2.47 -7.16
C VAL A 136 -8.23 1.14 -7.90
N GLY A 137 -9.36 0.53 -8.28
CA GLY A 137 -9.37 -0.83 -8.80
C GLY A 137 -8.89 -1.82 -7.73
N SER A 138 -7.86 -2.60 -8.02
CA SER A 138 -7.22 -3.51 -7.06
C SER A 138 -6.04 -2.89 -6.32
N CYS A 139 -5.61 -1.67 -6.68
CA CYS A 139 -4.39 -1.10 -6.11
C CYS A 139 -4.64 -0.04 -5.05
N GLU A 140 -4.05 -0.28 -3.89
CA GLU A 140 -3.95 0.67 -2.79
C GLU A 140 -2.83 1.69 -3.05
N SER A 141 -2.92 2.88 -2.45
CA SER A 141 -1.85 3.87 -2.45
C SER A 141 -0.66 3.37 -1.64
N ALA A 142 0.52 3.30 -2.26
CA ALA A 142 1.75 2.84 -1.63
C ALA A 142 2.22 3.77 -0.50
N THR A 143 1.85 5.04 -0.58
CA THR A 143 2.06 6.02 0.49
C THR A 143 0.71 6.35 1.12
N ARG A 144 0.67 6.32 2.45
CA ARG A 144 -0.50 6.67 3.25
C ARG A 144 -0.37 8.07 3.84
N LEU A 145 -1.49 8.77 3.93
CA LEU A 145 -1.59 10.06 4.61
C LEU A 145 -1.61 9.85 6.13
N SER A 146 -0.72 10.49 6.86
CA SER A 146 -0.71 10.46 8.33
C SER A 146 -1.59 11.58 8.91
N ILE A 147 -2.48 11.23 9.84
CA ILE A 147 -3.31 12.16 10.60
C ILE A 147 -3.10 11.88 12.09
N THR A 148 -2.59 12.85 12.83
CA THR A 148 -2.47 12.74 14.30
C THR A 148 -3.70 13.36 14.93
N VAL A 149 -4.22 12.73 15.99
CA VAL A 149 -5.40 13.24 16.69
C VAL A 149 -5.05 13.69 18.10
N THR A 150 -5.68 14.78 18.54
CA THR A 150 -5.77 15.14 19.95
C THR A 150 -7.20 14.87 20.40
N VAL A 151 -7.39 14.08 21.44
CA VAL A 151 -8.72 13.81 22.02
C VAL A 151 -8.69 14.28 23.47
N GLY A 152 -9.31 15.43 23.71
CA GLY A 152 -9.25 16.11 25.00
C GLY A 152 -10.62 16.55 25.52
N ASN A 153 -10.67 16.93 26.79
CA ASN A 153 -11.80 17.67 27.33
C ASN A 153 -11.54 19.17 27.20
N ALA A 154 -12.60 19.94 26.96
CA ALA A 154 -12.55 21.38 27.24
C ALA A 154 -12.23 21.61 28.72
N ALA A 155 -11.50 22.69 29.03
CA ALA A 155 -11.26 23.08 30.41
C ALA A 155 -12.59 23.25 31.14
N THR A 156 -12.76 22.62 32.30
CA THR A 156 -13.93 22.85 33.14
C THR A 156 -14.00 24.34 33.48
N PRO A 157 -15.12 25.03 33.23
CA PRO A 157 -15.26 26.43 33.62
C PRO A 157 -15.09 26.55 35.13
N THR A 158 -14.02 27.21 35.58
CA THR A 158 -13.84 27.54 36.99
C THR A 158 -14.38 28.94 37.23
N THR A 159 -15.30 29.07 38.17
CA THR A 159 -15.65 30.37 38.76
C THR A 159 -14.86 30.54 40.06
N THR A 160 -14.23 31.70 40.23
CA THR A 160 -13.69 32.13 41.54
C THR A 160 -14.75 32.85 42.39
N ASP A 161 -15.98 32.96 41.91
CA ASP A 161 -17.06 33.68 42.58
C ASP A 161 -17.95 32.70 43.37
N ALA A 162 -17.88 32.82 44.69
CA ALA A 162 -18.63 31.99 45.64
C ALA A 162 -20.05 32.53 45.93
N THR A 163 -20.58 33.47 45.13
CA THR A 163 -21.83 34.18 45.44
C THR A 163 -22.92 34.16 44.35
N GLN A 164 -22.94 33.15 43.47
CA GLN A 164 -24.10 32.93 42.58
C GLN A 164 -25.37 32.56 43.35
#